data_AF-A0A3M1XJT5-F1
#
_entry.id   AF-A0A3M1XJT5-F1
#
_cell.length_a   1.000
_cell.length_b   1.000
_cell.length_c   1.000
_cell.angle_alpha   90.00
_cell.angle_beta   90.00
_cell.angle_gamma   90.00
#
_symmetry.space_group_name_H-M   'P 1'
#
loop_
_entity.id
_entity.type
_entity.pdbx_description
1 polymer ?
#
loop_
_entity_poly.entity_id
_entity_poly.type
_entity_poly.pdbx_seq_one_letter_code
_entity_poly.pdbx_strand_id
1 'polypeptide(L)'
;MKDTERNLITFRNLCVIAHADGALGEAEIRFLEESAEAMGLNWEEVQTLVQQGPDLDFSIPSTEADCYLELRMVVLMMLADGDLAPQEYARCRQLAERMGIDETYLKEVISVYQAKREEQLKNLGIFQNLYLVAAANGHISPEEEEFLLEVAHNLGLHQDEVDDLMARYPDLDFIIPEDREEAFFSLKNLVYMMIVDGEIDAQEYALCLRFARRIGLGETEIEGILNEYEDLRKERKAHQSEVDYYNLDIYLDVFNAVRKLDVSMADLLRQVEQVARDYSPHALHLGPDAFCDLLWLAYVRAPLINHEVAVLLPVYIDLVRISNNPKPLIDFLIENEQEHGATPIALPELPRKQICEEVLEVLRQKPW
;
A
#
# COMPACT_ATOMS: atom_id res chain seq x y z
N MET A 1 -37.90 0.97 -7.24
CA MET A 1 -37.11 0.23 -8.25
C MET A 1 -36.34 -0.86 -7.52
N LYS A 2 -36.30 -2.08 -8.04
CA LYS A 2 -35.33 -3.07 -7.55
C LYS A 2 -33.94 -2.62 -8.02
N ASP A 3 -32.89 -2.83 -7.23
CA ASP A 3 -31.53 -2.38 -7.58
C ASP A 3 -31.11 -2.81 -9.00
N THR A 4 -31.55 -3.98 -9.44
CA THR A 4 -31.37 -4.50 -10.81
C THR A 4 -31.92 -3.60 -11.91
N GLU A 5 -33.08 -2.99 -11.70
CA GLU A 5 -33.71 -2.10 -12.70
C GLU A 5 -32.95 -0.79 -12.84
N ARG A 6 -32.45 -0.26 -11.71
CA ARG A 6 -31.56 0.91 -11.71
C ARG A 6 -30.26 0.60 -12.45
N ASN A 7 -29.63 -0.52 -12.12
CA ASN A 7 -28.37 -0.93 -12.73
C ASN A 7 -28.51 -1.15 -14.25
N LEU A 8 -29.63 -1.71 -14.70
CA LEU A 8 -29.91 -1.88 -16.13
C LEU A 8 -30.08 -0.54 -16.85
N ILE A 9 -30.69 0.47 -16.20
CA ILE A 9 -30.80 1.83 -16.74
C ILE A 9 -29.40 2.42 -16.93
N THR A 10 -28.54 2.32 -15.92
CA THR A 10 -27.16 2.81 -16.01
C THR A 10 -26.38 2.11 -17.11
N PHE A 11 -26.40 0.78 -17.11
CA PHE A 11 -25.71 -0.02 -18.12
C PHE A 11 -26.15 0.32 -19.55
N ARG A 12 -27.46 0.52 -19.75
CA ARG A 12 -28.01 0.95 -21.05
C ARG A 12 -27.43 2.29 -21.50
N ASN A 13 -27.35 3.28 -20.61
CA ASN A 13 -26.82 4.59 -20.95
C ASN A 13 -25.31 4.53 -21.24
N LEU A 14 -24.56 3.68 -20.54
CA LEU A 14 -23.15 3.39 -20.88
C LEU A 14 -23.03 2.85 -22.31
N CYS A 15 -23.89 1.91 -22.71
CA CYS A 15 -23.91 1.39 -24.09
C CYS A 15 -24.19 2.48 -25.13
N VAL A 16 -25.06 3.44 -24.84
CA VAL A 16 -25.35 4.58 -25.74
C VAL A 16 -24.11 5.47 -25.91
N ILE A 17 -23.38 5.71 -24.82
CA ILE A 17 -22.19 6.56 -24.82
C ILE A 17 -21.03 5.89 -25.56
N ALA A 18 -20.78 4.62 -25.29
CA ALA A 18 -19.70 3.84 -25.93
C ALA A 18 -19.88 3.67 -27.46
N HIS A 19 -21.05 4.02 -28.02
CA HIS A 19 -21.26 4.02 -29.47
C HIS A 19 -21.33 5.43 -30.07
N ALA A 20 -20.99 6.47 -29.31
CA ALA A 20 -21.16 7.84 -29.76
C ALA A 20 -20.31 8.19 -30.99
N ASP A 21 -19.13 7.59 -31.10
CA ASP A 21 -18.19 7.76 -32.21
C ASP A 21 -18.41 6.74 -33.37
N GLY A 22 -19.20 5.69 -33.11
CA GLY A 22 -19.63 4.69 -34.08
C GLY A 22 -18.84 3.37 -34.06
N ALA A 23 -17.87 3.19 -33.16
CA ALA A 23 -17.14 1.93 -33.02
C ALA A 23 -16.76 1.68 -31.55
N LEU A 24 -16.90 0.44 -31.09
CA LEU A 24 -16.43 0.04 -29.77
C LEU A 24 -14.96 -0.37 -29.81
N GLY A 25 -14.11 0.34 -29.07
CA GLY A 25 -12.74 -0.03 -28.77
C GLY A 25 -12.63 -1.13 -27.70
N GLU A 26 -11.45 -1.73 -27.57
CA GLU A 26 -11.19 -2.77 -26.55
C GLU A 26 -11.33 -2.22 -25.11
N ALA A 27 -10.86 -0.99 -24.86
CA ALA A 27 -10.96 -0.34 -23.56
C ALA A 27 -12.43 -0.12 -23.13
N GLU A 28 -13.28 0.24 -24.08
CA GLU A 28 -14.72 0.46 -23.88
C GLU A 28 -15.45 -0.84 -23.58
N ILE A 29 -15.15 -1.90 -24.32
CA ILE A 29 -15.71 -3.24 -24.08
C ILE A 29 -15.33 -3.73 -22.69
N ARG A 30 -14.05 -3.60 -22.32
CA ARG A 30 -13.56 -3.99 -20.99
C ARG A 30 -14.26 -3.20 -19.89
N PHE A 31 -14.39 -1.88 -20.03
CA PHE A 31 -15.11 -1.05 -19.06
C PHE A 31 -16.57 -1.47 -18.90
N LEU A 32 -17.25 -1.81 -20.01
CA LEU A 32 -18.62 -2.31 -19.97
C LEU A 32 -18.69 -3.67 -19.27
N GLU A 33 -17.76 -4.59 -19.51
CA GLU A 33 -17.73 -5.90 -18.84
C GLU A 33 -17.56 -5.75 -17.32
N GLU A 34 -16.57 -4.97 -16.87
CA GLU A 34 -16.33 -4.66 -15.45
C GLU A 34 -17.53 -3.95 -14.81
N SER A 35 -18.14 -3.00 -15.53
CA SER A 35 -19.33 -2.28 -15.06
C SER A 35 -20.52 -3.23 -14.90
N ALA A 36 -20.71 -4.19 -15.81
CA ALA A 36 -21.76 -5.20 -15.72
C ALA A 36 -21.56 -6.06 -14.47
N GLU A 37 -20.34 -6.55 -14.24
CA GLU A 37 -19.98 -7.36 -13.08
C GLU A 37 -20.20 -6.59 -11.77
N ALA A 38 -19.69 -5.36 -11.66
CA ALA A 38 -19.86 -4.50 -10.48
C ALA A 38 -21.33 -4.20 -10.18
N MET A 39 -22.17 -4.18 -11.21
CA MET A 39 -23.62 -4.00 -11.10
C MET A 39 -24.39 -5.32 -10.84
N GLY A 40 -23.70 -6.46 -10.77
CA GLY A 40 -24.32 -7.78 -10.62
C GLY A 40 -25.18 -8.18 -11.81
N LEU A 41 -24.85 -7.69 -13.01
CA LEU A 41 -25.49 -8.04 -14.27
C LEU A 41 -24.71 -9.17 -14.95
N ASN A 42 -25.41 -10.13 -15.55
CA ASN A 42 -24.76 -11.17 -16.32
C ASN A 42 -24.32 -10.62 -17.67
N TRP A 43 -23.01 -10.69 -17.97
CA TRP A 43 -22.43 -10.21 -19.23
C TRP A 43 -23.12 -10.79 -20.47
N GLU A 44 -23.41 -12.10 -20.48
CA GLU A 44 -24.07 -12.75 -21.63
C GLU A 44 -25.47 -12.18 -21.89
N GLU A 45 -26.18 -11.76 -20.84
CA GLU A 45 -27.51 -11.18 -20.95
C GLU A 45 -27.46 -9.75 -21.50
N VAL A 46 -26.47 -8.97 -21.05
CA VAL A 46 -26.34 -7.56 -21.44
C VAL A 46 -25.53 -7.33 -22.71
N GLN A 47 -24.83 -8.35 -23.24
CA GLN A 47 -24.13 -8.28 -24.52
C GLN A 47 -25.06 -7.88 -25.68
N THR A 48 -26.33 -8.28 -25.60
CA THR A 48 -27.35 -7.86 -26.57
C THR A 48 -27.65 -6.36 -26.52
N LEU A 49 -27.58 -5.75 -25.34
CA LEU A 49 -27.71 -4.29 -25.16
C LEU A 49 -26.49 -3.55 -25.70
N VAL A 50 -25.29 -4.10 -25.49
CA VAL A 50 -24.06 -3.54 -26.07
C VAL A 50 -24.20 -3.46 -27.59
N GLN A 51 -24.57 -4.55 -28.25
CA GLN A 51 -24.78 -4.57 -29.71
C GLN A 51 -25.89 -3.63 -30.20
N GLN A 52 -26.90 -3.38 -29.37
CA GLN A 52 -28.01 -2.47 -29.68
C GLN A 52 -27.67 -1.01 -29.40
N GLY A 53 -26.53 -0.70 -28.78
CA GLY A 53 -26.09 0.65 -28.40
C GLY A 53 -26.43 1.77 -29.40
N PRO A 54 -26.14 1.61 -30.71
CA PRO A 54 -26.45 2.63 -31.72
C PRO A 54 -27.94 2.98 -31.86
N ASP A 55 -28.83 2.02 -31.55
CA ASP A 55 -30.28 2.15 -31.66
C ASP A 55 -30.97 2.50 -30.32
N LEU A 56 -30.21 2.54 -29.22
CA LEU A 56 -30.74 2.85 -27.89
C LEU A 56 -30.83 4.37 -27.67
N ASP A 57 -31.90 4.79 -26.98
CA ASP A 57 -31.99 6.14 -26.38
C ASP A 57 -31.73 6.10 -24.87
N PHE A 58 -31.31 7.23 -24.32
CA PHE A 58 -31.07 7.43 -22.90
C PHE A 58 -32.32 7.20 -22.05
N SER A 59 -32.11 6.53 -20.93
CA SER A 59 -33.11 6.33 -19.87
C SER A 59 -32.74 7.20 -18.68
N ILE A 60 -33.63 8.13 -18.30
CA ILE A 60 -33.38 9.10 -17.24
C ILE A 60 -33.65 8.46 -15.88
N PRO A 61 -32.70 8.48 -14.94
CA PRO A 61 -32.93 7.98 -13.59
C PRO A 61 -34.07 8.72 -12.89
N SER A 62 -34.77 8.01 -11.99
CA SER A 62 -35.95 8.56 -11.31
C SER A 62 -35.62 9.49 -10.14
N THR A 63 -34.39 9.44 -9.63
CA THR A 63 -33.96 10.24 -8.47
C THR A 63 -32.77 11.11 -8.83
N GLU A 64 -32.68 12.27 -8.19
CA GLU A 64 -31.56 13.20 -8.37
C GLU A 64 -30.21 12.54 -8.00
N ALA A 65 -30.17 11.74 -6.93
CA ALA A 65 -28.95 11.03 -6.53
C ALA A 65 -28.48 10.04 -7.61
N ASP A 66 -29.41 9.32 -8.23
CA ASP A 66 -29.08 8.40 -9.33
C ASP A 66 -28.62 9.16 -10.57
N CYS A 67 -29.18 10.34 -10.87
CA CYS A 67 -28.70 11.20 -11.97
C CYS A 67 -27.23 11.61 -11.82
N TYR A 68 -26.80 11.98 -10.60
CA TYR A 68 -25.40 12.32 -10.36
C TYR A 68 -24.47 11.10 -10.42
N LEU A 69 -24.92 9.94 -9.95
CA LEU A 69 -24.16 8.69 -10.07
C LEU A 69 -24.00 8.28 -11.54
N GLU A 70 -25.08 8.35 -12.31
CA GLU A 70 -25.14 8.09 -13.74
C GLU A 70 -24.15 8.97 -14.50
N LEU A 71 -24.15 10.27 -14.22
CA LEU A 71 -23.23 11.22 -14.84
C LEU A 71 -21.77 10.83 -14.62
N ARG A 72 -21.42 10.42 -13.39
CA ARG A 72 -20.06 10.00 -13.05
C ARG A 72 -19.66 8.73 -13.80
N MET A 73 -20.55 7.75 -13.87
CA MET A 73 -20.30 6.50 -14.61
C MET A 73 -20.09 6.75 -16.10
N VAL A 74 -20.92 7.62 -16.69
CA VAL A 74 -20.79 8.01 -18.10
C VAL A 74 -19.48 8.77 -18.35
N VAL A 75 -19.11 9.71 -17.48
CA VAL A 75 -17.83 10.43 -17.60
C VAL A 75 -16.63 9.49 -17.46
N LEU A 76 -16.69 8.51 -16.54
CA LEU A 76 -15.65 7.49 -16.42
C LEU A 76 -15.52 6.65 -17.69
N MET A 77 -16.64 6.24 -18.27
CA MET A 77 -16.68 5.50 -19.53
C MET A 77 -16.03 6.27 -20.68
N MET A 78 -16.38 7.55 -20.85
CA MET A 78 -15.82 8.43 -21.89
C MET A 78 -14.33 8.75 -21.69
N LEU A 79 -13.79 8.40 -20.53
CA LEU A 79 -12.38 8.56 -20.19
C LEU A 79 -11.73 7.19 -20.00
N ALA A 80 -12.31 6.10 -20.50
CA ALA A 80 -11.71 4.78 -20.39
C ALA A 80 -10.48 4.64 -21.29
N ASP A 81 -10.53 5.21 -22.50
CA ASP A 81 -9.57 4.97 -23.58
C ASP A 81 -8.40 5.97 -23.59
N GLY A 82 -8.62 7.25 -23.30
CA GLY A 82 -7.56 8.27 -23.36
C GLY A 82 -8.14 9.66 -23.48
N ASP A 83 -9.22 9.73 -24.24
CA ASP A 83 -9.51 10.89 -25.04
C ASP A 83 -11.00 11.15 -25.02
N LEU A 84 -11.36 12.40 -24.75
CA LEU A 84 -12.76 12.81 -24.80
C LEU A 84 -13.14 13.17 -26.23
N ALA A 85 -13.82 12.27 -26.96
CA ALA A 85 -14.24 12.56 -28.32
C ALA A 85 -15.36 13.62 -28.34
N PRO A 86 -15.39 14.53 -29.34
CA PRO A 86 -16.45 15.55 -29.43
C PRO A 86 -17.86 14.97 -29.48
N GLN A 87 -18.03 13.78 -30.08
CA GLN A 87 -19.32 13.09 -30.17
C GLN A 87 -19.78 12.57 -28.81
N GLU A 88 -18.89 11.97 -28.03
CA GLU A 88 -19.20 11.49 -26.67
C GLU A 88 -19.57 12.66 -25.75
N TYR A 89 -18.80 13.76 -25.81
CA TYR A 89 -19.13 14.97 -25.06
C TYR A 89 -20.52 15.51 -25.42
N ALA A 90 -20.86 15.56 -26.72
CA ALA A 90 -22.17 16.01 -27.17
C ALA A 90 -23.30 15.11 -26.64
N ARG A 91 -23.09 13.79 -26.61
CA ARG A 91 -24.06 12.81 -26.07
C ARG A 91 -24.21 12.91 -24.55
N CYS A 92 -23.10 13.03 -23.82
CA CYS A 92 -23.10 13.21 -22.38
C CYS A 92 -23.79 14.51 -21.97
N ARG A 93 -23.52 15.60 -22.70
CA ARG A 93 -24.24 16.87 -22.54
C ARG A 93 -25.75 16.71 -22.72
N GLN A 94 -26.19 16.00 -23.76
CA GLN A 94 -27.61 15.74 -23.99
C GLN A 94 -28.25 14.96 -22.83
N LEU A 95 -27.54 13.97 -22.29
CA LEU A 95 -28.00 13.22 -21.12
C LEU A 95 -28.08 14.12 -19.87
N ALA A 96 -27.05 14.92 -19.60
CA ALA A 96 -27.02 15.87 -18.49
C ALA A 96 -28.18 16.89 -18.55
N GLU A 97 -28.43 17.47 -19.73
CA GLU A 97 -29.56 18.38 -19.96
C GLU A 97 -30.91 17.70 -19.65
N ARG A 98 -31.10 16.44 -20.06
CA ARG A 98 -32.32 15.67 -19.76
C ARG A 98 -32.46 15.30 -18.28
N MET A 99 -31.35 15.17 -17.56
CA MET A 99 -31.33 14.98 -16.10
C MET A 99 -31.52 16.29 -15.32
N GLY A 100 -31.56 17.44 -15.99
CA GLY A 100 -31.65 18.76 -15.37
C GLY A 100 -30.34 19.22 -14.72
N ILE A 101 -29.20 18.67 -15.15
CA ILE A 101 -27.87 19.02 -14.65
C ILE A 101 -27.30 20.16 -15.49
N ASP A 102 -26.74 21.17 -14.81
CA ASP A 102 -26.12 22.33 -15.45
C ASP A 102 -24.84 21.97 -16.21
N GLU A 103 -24.62 22.60 -17.36
CA GLU A 103 -23.43 22.37 -18.20
C GLU A 103 -22.12 22.73 -17.47
N THR A 104 -22.15 23.71 -16.56
CA THR A 104 -20.99 24.09 -15.74
C THR A 104 -20.59 22.94 -14.83
N TYR A 105 -21.57 22.32 -14.16
CA TYR A 105 -21.32 21.16 -13.29
C TYR A 105 -20.78 19.97 -14.08
N LEU A 106 -21.33 19.68 -15.28
CA LEU A 106 -20.80 18.64 -16.16
C LEU A 106 -19.31 18.87 -16.48
N LYS A 107 -18.94 20.11 -16.84
CA LYS A 107 -17.54 20.45 -17.14
C LYS A 107 -16.63 20.29 -15.93
N GLU A 108 -17.09 20.68 -14.74
CA GLU A 108 -16.35 20.48 -13.49
C GLU A 108 -16.11 18.99 -13.23
N VAL A 109 -17.14 18.15 -13.37
CA VAL A 109 -17.02 16.70 -13.19
C VAL A 109 -16.01 16.12 -14.18
N ILE A 110 -16.12 16.44 -15.47
CA ILE A 110 -15.15 15.99 -16.48
C ILE A 110 -13.72 16.42 -16.10
N SER A 111 -13.51 17.68 -15.72
CA SER A 111 -12.17 18.17 -15.37
C SER A 111 -11.55 17.44 -14.17
N VAL A 112 -12.37 17.06 -13.18
CA VAL A 112 -11.89 16.31 -12.01
C VAL A 112 -11.44 14.91 -12.40
N TYR A 113 -12.22 14.22 -13.21
CA TYR A 113 -11.87 12.86 -13.65
C TYR A 113 -10.69 12.85 -14.63
N GLN A 114 -10.59 13.85 -15.52
CA GLN A 114 -9.42 14.01 -16.39
C GLN A 114 -8.15 14.23 -15.58
N ALA A 115 -8.17 15.12 -14.58
CA ALA A 115 -7.02 15.36 -13.71
C ALA A 115 -6.62 14.09 -12.93
N LYS A 116 -7.60 13.37 -12.36
CA LYS A 116 -7.35 12.11 -11.65
C LYS A 116 -6.72 11.05 -12.57
N ARG A 117 -7.19 10.96 -13.81
CA ARG A 117 -6.67 10.00 -14.77
C ARG A 117 -5.27 10.37 -15.25
N GLU A 118 -5.00 11.65 -15.47
CA GLU A 118 -3.66 12.13 -15.79
C GLU A 118 -2.66 11.78 -14.68
N GLU A 119 -3.07 11.97 -13.41
CA GLU A 119 -2.28 11.55 -12.24
C GLU A 119 -2.04 10.03 -12.23
N GLN A 120 -3.08 9.22 -12.48
CA GLN A 120 -2.96 7.77 -12.57
C GLN A 120 -2.00 7.32 -13.69
N LEU A 121 -2.06 7.94 -14.86
CA LEU A 121 -1.13 7.67 -15.97
C LEU A 121 0.32 8.06 -15.64
N LYS A 122 0.52 9.18 -14.93
CA LYS A 122 1.84 9.57 -14.41
C LYS A 122 2.37 8.53 -13.44
N ASN A 123 1.54 8.06 -12.52
CA ASN A 123 1.89 7.03 -11.55
C ASN A 123 2.26 5.71 -12.22
N LEU A 124 1.48 5.26 -13.20
CA LEU A 124 1.82 4.09 -14.02
C LEU A 124 3.15 4.30 -14.77
N GLY A 125 3.42 5.50 -15.27
CA GLY A 125 4.69 5.82 -15.92
C GLY A 125 5.90 5.75 -14.99
N ILE A 126 5.75 6.22 -13.75
CA ILE A 126 6.79 6.09 -12.71
C ILE A 126 7.07 4.61 -12.44
N PHE A 127 6.02 3.82 -12.21
CA PHE A 127 6.15 2.40 -11.95
C PHE A 127 6.78 1.66 -13.15
N GLN A 128 6.36 1.98 -14.38
CA GLN A 128 6.91 1.39 -15.61
C GLN A 128 8.42 1.56 -15.71
N ASN A 129 8.91 2.77 -15.43
CA ASN A 129 10.32 3.06 -15.54
C ASN A 129 11.13 2.26 -14.51
N LEU A 130 10.59 2.08 -13.31
CA LEU A 130 11.22 1.27 -12.24
C LEU A 130 11.24 -0.21 -12.60
N TYR A 131 10.12 -0.75 -13.07
CA TYR A 131 10.02 -2.14 -13.52
C TYR A 131 10.98 -2.43 -14.68
N LEU A 132 11.13 -1.49 -15.62
CA LEU A 132 12.12 -1.60 -16.71
C LEU A 132 13.56 -1.75 -16.21
N VAL A 133 13.91 -1.08 -15.11
CA VAL A 133 15.25 -1.19 -14.50
C VAL A 133 15.39 -2.53 -13.79
N ALA A 134 14.47 -2.88 -12.89
CA ALA A 134 14.51 -4.15 -12.16
C ALA A 134 14.55 -5.37 -13.10
N ALA A 135 13.73 -5.36 -14.16
CA ALA A 135 13.67 -6.47 -15.10
C ALA A 135 14.81 -6.48 -16.14
N ALA A 136 15.78 -5.56 -16.08
CA ALA A 136 16.77 -5.36 -17.14
C ALA A 136 17.63 -6.59 -17.39
N ASN A 137 18.06 -7.26 -16.33
CA ASN A 137 18.94 -8.42 -16.38
C ASN A 137 18.15 -9.75 -16.59
N GLY A 138 16.81 -9.69 -16.59
CA GLY A 138 15.90 -10.83 -16.71
C GLY A 138 15.58 -11.56 -15.40
N HIS A 139 16.02 -11.02 -14.27
CA HIS A 139 15.78 -11.50 -12.92
C HIS A 139 15.40 -10.33 -12.02
N ILE A 140 14.37 -10.51 -11.19
CA ILE A 140 13.97 -9.55 -10.15
C ILE A 140 14.23 -10.24 -8.82
N SER A 141 15.07 -9.64 -7.99
CA SER A 141 15.37 -10.11 -6.63
C SER A 141 14.17 -9.91 -5.68
N PRO A 142 14.11 -10.64 -4.55
CA PRO A 142 13.07 -10.41 -3.54
C PRO A 142 13.00 -8.97 -3.03
N GLU A 143 14.15 -8.31 -2.88
CA GLU A 143 14.28 -6.93 -2.42
C GLU A 143 13.72 -5.93 -3.46
N GLU A 144 13.97 -6.17 -4.75
CA GLU A 144 13.39 -5.37 -5.84
C GLU A 144 11.88 -5.59 -5.96
N GLU A 145 11.41 -6.84 -5.80
CA GLU A 145 9.98 -7.17 -5.80
C GLU A 145 9.25 -6.47 -4.65
N GLU A 146 9.80 -6.54 -3.43
CA GLU A 146 9.25 -5.84 -2.26
C GLU A 146 9.20 -4.33 -2.49
N PHE A 147 10.27 -3.74 -3.04
CA PHE A 147 10.31 -2.31 -3.34
C PHE A 147 9.31 -1.91 -4.43
N LEU A 148 9.16 -2.70 -5.49
CA LEU A 148 8.15 -2.47 -6.53
C LEU A 148 6.72 -2.50 -5.94
N LEU A 149 6.43 -3.48 -5.09
CA LEU A 149 5.13 -3.59 -4.41
C LEU A 149 4.86 -2.37 -3.52
N GLU A 150 5.86 -1.93 -2.75
CA GLU A 150 5.75 -0.73 -1.92
C GLU A 150 5.47 0.53 -2.78
N VAL A 151 6.20 0.69 -3.89
CA VAL A 151 6.01 1.81 -4.81
C VAL A 151 4.61 1.76 -5.46
N ALA A 152 4.16 0.61 -5.94
CA ALA A 152 2.82 0.47 -6.53
C ALA A 152 1.73 0.87 -5.54
N HIS A 153 1.83 0.39 -4.29
CA HIS A 153 0.92 0.76 -3.21
C HIS A 153 0.96 2.27 -2.91
N ASN A 154 2.15 2.86 -2.79
CA ASN A 154 2.32 4.30 -2.51
C ASN A 154 1.80 5.20 -3.65
N LEU A 155 1.82 4.70 -4.88
CA LEU A 155 1.26 5.36 -6.06
C LEU A 155 -0.25 5.12 -6.22
N GLY A 156 -0.86 4.30 -5.36
CA GLY A 156 -2.29 3.97 -5.42
C GLY A 156 -2.68 3.16 -6.65
N LEU A 157 -1.75 2.37 -7.20
CA LEU A 157 -2.00 1.51 -8.35
C LEU A 157 -2.70 0.22 -7.93
N HIS A 158 -3.66 -0.23 -8.73
CA HIS A 158 -4.30 -1.52 -8.54
C HIS A 158 -3.44 -2.65 -9.12
N GLN A 159 -3.56 -3.84 -8.54
CA GLN A 159 -2.79 -5.02 -8.98
C GLN A 159 -3.01 -5.33 -10.46
N ASP A 160 -4.25 -5.23 -10.95
CA ASP A 160 -4.57 -5.50 -12.35
C ASP A 160 -3.86 -4.54 -13.32
N GLU A 161 -3.67 -3.28 -12.91
CA GLU A 161 -2.93 -2.30 -13.73
C GLU A 161 -1.43 -2.60 -13.76
N VAL A 162 -0.89 -3.04 -12.63
CA VAL A 162 0.51 -3.48 -12.51
C VAL A 162 0.72 -4.72 -13.36
N ASP A 163 -0.17 -5.71 -13.29
CA ASP A 163 -0.10 -6.95 -14.06
C ASP A 163 -0.23 -6.68 -15.57
N ASP A 164 -1.18 -5.86 -15.99
CA ASP A 164 -1.35 -5.41 -17.39
C ASP A 164 -0.08 -4.71 -17.90
N LEU A 165 0.57 -3.90 -17.06
CA LEU A 165 1.80 -3.22 -17.41
C LEU A 165 2.96 -4.21 -17.55
N MET A 166 3.16 -5.11 -16.57
CA MET A 166 4.23 -6.10 -16.58
C MET A 166 4.11 -7.07 -17.76
N ALA A 167 2.87 -7.43 -18.14
CA ALA A 167 2.59 -8.31 -19.28
C ALA A 167 3.06 -7.74 -20.63
N ARG A 168 3.27 -6.41 -20.73
CA ARG A 168 3.77 -5.74 -21.94
C ARG A 168 5.30 -5.75 -22.05
N TYR A 169 6.02 -6.23 -21.05
CA TYR A 169 7.47 -6.41 -21.14
C TYR A 169 7.80 -7.55 -22.12
N PRO A 170 8.82 -7.43 -23.00
CA PRO A 170 9.89 -6.42 -23.03
C PRO A 170 9.63 -5.21 -23.94
N ASP A 171 8.41 -5.00 -24.44
CA ASP A 171 8.09 -3.96 -25.43
C ASP A 171 7.94 -2.54 -24.83
N LEU A 172 8.18 -2.39 -23.52
CA LEU A 172 8.09 -1.12 -22.80
C LEU A 172 9.27 -0.19 -23.13
N ASP A 173 9.02 1.12 -23.17
CA ASP A 173 10.06 2.18 -23.23
C ASP A 173 9.89 3.16 -22.06
N PHE A 174 10.93 3.95 -21.78
CA PHE A 174 10.88 4.96 -20.73
C PHE A 174 9.87 6.06 -21.04
N ILE A 175 9.01 6.33 -20.06
CA ILE A 175 8.13 7.49 -20.02
C ILE A 175 8.92 8.63 -19.37
N ILE A 176 9.24 9.66 -20.15
CA ILE A 176 10.03 10.80 -19.69
C ILE A 176 9.08 11.91 -19.22
N PRO A 177 9.12 12.33 -17.94
CA PRO A 177 8.35 13.48 -17.48
C PRO A 177 8.72 14.75 -18.26
N GLU A 178 7.74 15.60 -18.52
CA GLU A 178 7.98 16.89 -19.19
C GLU A 178 8.64 17.91 -18.25
N ASP A 179 8.29 17.85 -16.97
CA ASP A 179 8.90 18.70 -15.96
C ASP A 179 10.31 18.21 -15.59
N ARG A 180 11.24 19.15 -15.48
CA ARG A 180 12.65 18.84 -15.26
C ARG A 180 12.91 18.34 -13.84
N GLU A 181 12.20 18.85 -12.84
CA GLU A 181 12.34 18.41 -11.46
C GLU A 181 11.77 16.99 -11.31
N GLU A 182 10.60 16.72 -11.91
CA GLU A 182 10.02 15.36 -11.97
C GLU A 182 10.92 14.37 -12.72
N ALA A 183 11.53 14.79 -13.82
CA ALA A 183 12.48 13.97 -14.58
C ALA A 183 13.73 13.63 -13.75
N PHE A 184 14.26 14.60 -13.00
CA PHE A 184 15.39 14.37 -12.11
C PHE A 184 15.01 13.47 -10.92
N PHE A 185 13.83 13.67 -10.33
CA PHE A 185 13.30 12.82 -9.27
C PHE A 185 13.12 11.38 -9.75
N SER A 186 12.59 11.20 -10.97
CA SER A 186 12.49 9.88 -11.62
C SER A 186 13.86 9.22 -11.74
N LEU A 187 14.89 9.95 -12.18
CA LEU A 187 16.26 9.42 -12.24
C LEU A 187 16.75 8.96 -10.85
N LYS A 188 16.51 9.72 -9.78
CA LYS A 188 16.89 9.30 -8.42
C LYS A 188 16.22 7.98 -8.03
N ASN A 189 14.93 7.82 -8.34
CA ASN A 189 14.20 6.58 -8.05
C ASN A 189 14.71 5.39 -8.87
N LEU A 190 15.10 5.59 -10.13
CA LEU A 190 15.72 4.55 -10.94
C LEU A 190 17.07 4.10 -10.38
N VAL A 191 17.90 5.07 -9.95
CA VAL A 191 19.18 4.75 -9.29
C VAL A 191 18.92 4.04 -7.96
N TYR A 192 17.87 4.40 -7.22
CA TYR A 192 17.51 3.72 -5.98
C TYR A 192 17.05 2.27 -6.21
N MET A 193 16.22 2.03 -7.23
CA MET A 193 15.82 0.68 -7.65
C MET A 193 17.06 -0.19 -7.90
N MET A 194 18.01 0.32 -8.68
CA MET A 194 19.24 -0.37 -9.06
C MET A 194 20.15 -0.73 -7.88
N ILE A 195 19.99 -0.13 -6.68
CA ILE A 195 20.87 -0.41 -5.53
C ILE A 195 20.13 -1.08 -4.36
N VAL A 196 18.87 -1.44 -4.54
CA VAL A 196 18.00 -1.89 -3.45
C VAL A 196 18.48 -3.21 -2.85
N ASP A 197 18.92 -4.14 -3.70
CA ASP A 197 19.53 -5.42 -3.32
C ASP A 197 21.00 -5.27 -2.87
N GLY A 198 21.61 -4.11 -3.14
CA GLY A 198 22.98 -3.77 -2.82
C GLY A 198 24.02 -4.21 -3.84
N GLU A 199 23.60 -4.77 -4.97
CA GLU A 199 24.42 -5.01 -6.16
C GLU A 199 24.06 -3.96 -7.24
N ILE A 200 24.88 -3.81 -8.28
CA ILE A 200 24.58 -2.92 -9.40
C ILE A 200 24.86 -3.73 -10.66
N ASP A 201 23.82 -4.12 -11.40
CA ASP A 201 24.02 -4.82 -12.67
C ASP A 201 24.40 -3.83 -13.79
N ALA A 202 25.22 -4.30 -14.73
CA ALA A 202 25.66 -3.48 -15.85
C ALA A 202 24.50 -3.08 -16.78
N GLN A 203 23.45 -3.90 -16.88
CA GLN A 203 22.27 -3.64 -17.70
C GLN A 203 21.36 -2.59 -17.06
N GLU A 204 21.09 -2.70 -15.75
CA GLU A 204 20.38 -1.67 -14.98
C GLU A 204 21.09 -0.32 -15.07
N TYR A 205 22.41 -0.30 -14.87
CA TYR A 205 23.21 0.91 -14.98
C TYR A 205 23.13 1.53 -16.37
N ALA A 206 23.21 0.70 -17.42
CA ALA A 206 23.07 1.16 -18.80
C ALA A 206 21.68 1.76 -19.08
N LEU A 207 20.62 1.23 -18.47
CA LEU A 207 19.26 1.77 -18.55
C LEU A 207 19.13 3.11 -17.83
N CYS A 208 19.65 3.22 -16.60
CA CYS A 208 19.71 4.49 -15.86
C CYS A 208 20.47 5.56 -16.65
N LEU A 209 21.62 5.22 -17.25
CA LEU A 209 22.40 6.12 -18.09
C LEU A 209 21.65 6.53 -19.37
N ARG A 210 20.89 5.61 -19.98
CA ARG A 210 20.02 5.91 -21.12
C ARG A 210 18.92 6.90 -20.73
N PHE A 211 18.29 6.71 -19.57
CA PHE A 211 17.29 7.64 -19.04
C PHE A 211 17.91 9.01 -18.76
N ALA A 212 19.03 9.06 -18.03
CA ALA A 212 19.77 10.29 -17.72
C ALA A 212 20.08 11.10 -19.00
N ARG A 213 20.57 10.44 -20.05
CA ARG A 213 20.86 11.09 -21.33
C ARG A 213 19.62 11.67 -22.00
N ARG A 214 18.46 11.01 -21.91
CA ARG A 214 17.18 11.52 -22.46
C ARG A 214 16.74 12.82 -21.77
N ILE A 215 17.06 12.98 -20.49
CA ILE A 215 16.74 14.18 -19.71
C ILE A 215 17.88 15.21 -19.68
N GLY A 216 18.94 14.99 -20.48
CA GLY A 216 20.07 15.92 -20.63
C GLY A 216 21.14 15.84 -19.54
N LEU A 217 21.20 14.73 -18.80
CA LEU A 217 22.19 14.43 -17.77
C LEU A 217 23.17 13.34 -18.22
N GLY A 218 24.25 13.14 -17.47
CA GLY A 218 25.30 12.19 -17.77
C GLY A 218 25.62 11.23 -16.63
N GLU A 219 26.74 10.56 -16.78
CA GLU A 219 27.29 9.59 -15.82
C GLU A 219 27.61 10.25 -14.48
N THR A 220 28.10 11.48 -14.51
CA THR A 220 28.46 12.28 -13.33
C THR A 220 27.28 12.50 -12.38
N GLU A 221 26.07 12.68 -12.91
CA GLU A 221 24.89 12.85 -12.06
C GLU A 221 24.46 11.53 -11.41
N ILE A 222 24.57 10.41 -12.12
CA ILE A 222 24.29 9.08 -11.56
C ILE A 222 25.28 8.76 -10.44
N GLU A 223 26.58 8.97 -10.67
CA GLU A 223 27.62 8.80 -9.65
C GLU A 223 27.38 9.71 -8.44
N GLY A 224 26.94 10.95 -8.65
CA GLY A 224 26.57 11.87 -7.57
C GLY A 224 25.45 11.32 -6.69
N ILE A 225 24.41 10.77 -7.31
CA ILE A 225 23.27 10.15 -6.60
C ILE A 225 23.73 8.89 -5.84
N LEU A 226 24.55 8.04 -6.47
CA LEU A 226 25.10 6.83 -5.82
C LEU A 226 25.91 7.17 -4.57
N ASN A 227 26.78 8.18 -4.65
CA ASN A 227 27.57 8.63 -3.50
C ASN A 227 26.68 9.17 -2.36
N GLU A 228 25.63 9.93 -2.69
CA GLU A 228 24.63 10.41 -1.71
C GLU A 228 23.99 9.22 -0.96
N TYR A 229 23.58 8.17 -1.70
CA TYR A 229 23.00 6.98 -1.09
C TYR A 229 23.99 6.17 -0.26
N GLU A 230 25.24 6.03 -0.70
CA GLU A 230 26.26 5.37 0.11
C GLU A 230 26.50 6.08 1.44
N ASP A 231 26.51 7.41 1.44
CA ASP A 231 26.70 8.21 2.65
C ASP A 231 25.50 8.09 3.59
N LEU A 232 24.27 8.15 3.06
CA LEU A 232 23.06 7.86 3.84
C LEU A 232 23.06 6.43 4.40
N ARG A 233 23.54 5.44 3.64
CA ARG A 233 23.65 4.04 4.10
C ARG A 233 24.69 3.91 5.21
N LYS A 234 25.81 4.63 5.15
CA LYS A 234 26.83 4.68 6.22
C LYS A 234 26.26 5.34 7.47
N GLU A 235 25.55 6.45 7.34
CA GLU A 235 24.88 7.15 8.44
C GLU A 235 23.82 6.27 9.09
N ARG A 236 22.94 5.64 8.29
CA ARG A 236 21.94 4.69 8.79
C ARG A 236 22.57 3.51 9.49
N LYS A 237 23.64 2.92 8.96
CA LYS A 237 24.37 1.83 9.64
C LYS A 237 24.98 2.29 10.96
N ALA A 238 25.52 3.51 11.03
CA ALA A 238 26.04 4.07 12.26
C ALA A 238 24.93 4.25 13.31
N HIS A 239 23.78 4.81 12.91
CA HIS A 239 22.62 4.99 13.79
C HIS A 239 21.97 3.66 14.17
N GLN A 240 21.83 2.71 13.24
CA GLN A 240 21.30 1.38 13.51
C GLN A 240 22.18 0.66 14.53
N SER A 241 23.51 0.76 14.40
CA SER A 241 24.44 0.19 15.40
C SER A 241 24.26 0.81 16.80
N GLU A 242 23.93 2.10 16.88
CA GLU A 242 23.63 2.79 18.15
C GLU A 242 22.26 2.39 18.71
N VAL A 243 21.24 2.28 17.85
CA VAL A 243 19.88 1.85 18.20
C VAL A 243 19.86 0.39 18.64
N ASP A 244 20.56 -0.50 17.93
CA ASP A 244 20.69 -1.91 18.28
C ASP A 244 21.36 -2.06 19.64
N TYR A 245 22.44 -1.30 19.90
CA TYR A 245 23.14 -1.30 21.18
C TYR A 245 22.23 -0.77 22.31
N TYR A 246 21.53 0.34 22.06
CA TYR A 246 20.60 0.94 23.01
C TYR A 246 19.42 0.02 23.35
N ASN A 247 18.81 -0.60 22.33
CA ASN A 247 17.68 -1.50 22.51
C ASN A 247 18.11 -2.76 23.27
N LEU A 248 19.27 -3.33 22.90
CA LEU A 248 19.82 -4.49 23.60
C LEU A 248 20.10 -4.19 25.07
N ASP A 249 20.65 -3.01 25.38
CA ASP A 249 20.87 -2.56 26.76
C ASP A 249 19.56 -2.51 27.55
N ILE A 250 18.47 -2.00 26.95
CA ILE A 250 17.15 -1.96 27.60
C ILE A 250 16.63 -3.36 27.89
N TYR A 251 16.69 -4.29 26.93
CA TYR A 251 16.32 -5.69 27.17
C TYR A 251 17.14 -6.30 28.30
N LEU A 252 18.46 -6.16 28.26
CA LEU A 252 19.36 -6.69 29.29
C LEU A 252 19.07 -6.10 30.68
N ASP A 253 18.79 -4.81 30.78
CA ASP A 253 18.46 -4.13 32.03
C ASP A 253 17.14 -4.63 32.60
N VAL A 254 16.09 -4.72 31.78
CA VAL A 254 14.79 -5.25 32.20
C VAL A 254 14.93 -6.69 32.68
N PHE A 255 15.62 -7.54 31.92
CA PHE A 255 15.83 -8.95 32.32
C PHE A 255 16.67 -9.09 33.59
N ASN A 256 17.72 -8.28 33.76
CA ASN A 256 18.50 -8.25 34.98
C ASN A 256 17.68 -7.81 36.18
N ALA A 257 16.77 -6.86 35.98
CA ALA A 257 15.88 -6.40 37.03
C ALA A 257 14.82 -7.46 37.38
N VAL A 258 14.25 -8.16 36.39
CA VAL A 258 13.33 -9.30 36.61
C VAL A 258 14.02 -10.43 37.37
N ARG A 259 15.29 -10.76 37.06
CA ARG A 259 16.04 -11.81 37.76
C ARG A 259 16.32 -11.50 39.24
N LYS A 260 16.36 -10.22 39.60
CA LYS A 260 16.54 -9.77 41.00
C LYS A 260 15.25 -9.89 41.80
N LEU A 261 14.12 -10.13 41.15
CA LEU A 261 12.85 -10.40 41.81
C LEU A 261 12.94 -11.82 42.30
N ASP A 262 12.89 -12.03 43.62
CA ASP A 262 12.89 -13.35 44.25
C ASP A 262 11.53 -14.05 44.04
N VAL A 263 11.11 -14.15 42.78
CA VAL A 263 9.80 -14.61 42.32
C VAL A 263 10.04 -15.57 41.16
N SER A 264 9.38 -16.73 41.17
CA SER A 264 9.56 -17.70 40.08
C SER A 264 8.89 -17.20 38.79
N MET A 265 9.41 -17.60 37.62
CA MET A 265 8.78 -17.25 36.34
C MET A 265 7.37 -17.83 36.24
N ALA A 266 7.12 -19.01 36.82
CA ALA A 266 5.78 -19.57 36.91
C ALA A 266 4.83 -18.66 37.72
N ASP A 267 5.31 -18.00 38.78
CA ASP A 267 4.50 -17.02 39.54
C ASP A 267 4.24 -15.75 38.74
N LEU A 268 5.23 -15.26 38.00
CA LEU A 268 5.10 -14.09 37.14
C LEU A 268 4.09 -14.35 36.01
N LEU A 269 4.19 -15.49 35.31
CA LEU A 269 3.24 -15.87 34.26
C LEU A 269 1.82 -16.07 34.80
N ARG A 270 1.67 -16.64 36.00
CA ARG A 270 0.35 -16.71 36.67
C ARG A 270 -0.24 -15.33 36.94
N GLN A 271 0.59 -14.34 37.27
CA GLN A 271 0.13 -12.95 37.41
C GLN A 271 -0.29 -12.36 36.06
N VAL A 272 0.45 -12.63 34.96
CA VAL A 272 0.03 -12.21 33.61
C VAL A 272 -1.34 -12.76 33.25
N GLU A 273 -1.56 -14.06 33.47
CA GLU A 273 -2.86 -14.70 33.22
C GLU A 273 -3.97 -14.09 34.07
N GLN A 274 -3.70 -13.79 35.33
CA GLN A 274 -4.67 -13.16 36.21
C GLN A 274 -5.05 -11.76 35.71
N VAL A 275 -4.06 -10.98 35.26
CA VAL A 275 -4.26 -9.64 34.69
C VAL A 275 -5.06 -9.70 33.38
N ALA A 276 -4.74 -10.66 32.51
CA ALA A 276 -5.47 -10.89 31.27
C ALA A 276 -6.93 -11.31 31.54
N ARG A 277 -7.19 -12.13 32.56
CA ARG A 277 -8.55 -12.57 32.93
C ARG A 277 -9.40 -11.47 33.56
N ASP A 278 -8.83 -10.73 34.50
CA ASP A 278 -9.59 -9.78 35.32
C ASP A 278 -9.77 -8.42 34.63
N TYR A 279 -8.98 -8.13 33.58
CA TYR A 279 -8.94 -6.85 32.87
C TYR A 279 -8.83 -5.62 33.78
N SER A 280 -8.41 -5.82 35.03
CA SER A 280 -8.39 -4.81 36.07
C SER A 280 -6.97 -4.27 36.18
N PRO A 281 -6.73 -2.97 35.93
CA PRO A 281 -5.42 -2.36 36.15
C PRO A 281 -4.96 -2.48 37.61
N HIS A 282 -5.88 -2.78 38.53
CA HIS A 282 -5.59 -2.96 39.96
C HIS A 282 -5.16 -4.41 40.29
N ALA A 283 -5.33 -5.35 39.36
CA ALA A 283 -4.83 -6.73 39.46
C ALA A 283 -3.34 -6.84 39.11
N LEU A 284 -2.80 -5.87 38.36
CA LEU A 284 -1.39 -5.52 38.41
C LEU A 284 -1.16 -4.84 39.77
N HIS A 285 -1.13 -5.62 40.86
CA HIS A 285 -0.41 -5.19 42.05
C HIS A 285 1.04 -5.06 41.62
N LEU A 286 1.40 -3.88 41.11
CA LEU A 286 2.66 -3.60 40.42
C LEU A 286 3.79 -4.24 41.20
N GLY A 287 4.16 -5.44 40.75
CA GLY A 287 5.45 -5.99 41.04
C GLY A 287 6.48 -4.97 40.55
N PRO A 288 7.70 -5.04 41.09
CA PRO A 288 8.78 -4.12 40.75
C PRO A 288 8.84 -3.84 39.26
N ASP A 289 8.92 -2.57 38.89
CA ASP A 289 8.79 -1.96 37.55
C ASP A 289 9.24 -2.83 36.37
N ALA A 290 10.34 -3.55 36.56
CA ALA A 290 10.91 -4.55 35.65
C ALA A 290 9.89 -5.56 35.08
N PHE A 291 8.85 -5.92 35.83
CA PHE A 291 7.83 -6.85 35.35
C PHE A 291 6.89 -6.20 34.33
N CYS A 292 6.48 -4.95 34.54
CA CYS A 292 5.66 -4.23 33.57
C CYS A 292 6.46 -3.93 32.29
N ASP A 293 7.73 -3.62 32.47
CA ASP A 293 8.69 -3.42 31.39
C ASP A 293 8.86 -4.68 30.54
N LEU A 294 8.99 -5.85 31.17
CA LEU A 294 9.04 -7.14 30.47
C LEU A 294 7.75 -7.40 29.67
N LEU A 295 6.59 -7.13 30.27
CA LEU A 295 5.31 -7.32 29.59
C LEU A 295 5.16 -6.40 28.38
N TRP A 296 5.61 -5.16 28.51
CA TRP A 296 5.57 -4.21 27.40
C TRP A 296 6.50 -4.65 26.27
N LEU A 297 7.73 -5.06 26.58
CA LEU A 297 8.66 -5.59 25.58
C LEU A 297 8.08 -6.82 24.86
N ALA A 298 7.48 -7.76 25.61
CA ALA A 298 6.97 -9.00 25.04
C ALA A 298 5.66 -8.84 24.26
N TYR A 299 4.69 -8.08 24.78
CA TYR A 299 3.34 -8.02 24.21
C TYR A 299 3.08 -6.76 23.38
N VAL A 300 3.81 -5.68 23.60
CA VAL A 300 3.62 -4.43 22.83
C VAL A 300 4.73 -4.30 21.80
N ARG A 301 6.00 -4.26 22.24
CA ARG A 301 7.14 -3.98 21.36
C ARG A 301 7.37 -5.08 20.33
N ALA A 302 7.54 -6.32 20.78
CA ALA A 302 7.93 -7.40 19.87
C ALA A 302 6.89 -7.64 18.75
N PRO A 303 5.56 -7.63 19.03
CA PRO A 303 4.54 -7.70 17.98
C PRO A 303 4.42 -6.45 17.10
N LEU A 304 4.85 -5.28 17.60
CA LEU A 304 4.86 -4.03 16.83
C LEU A 304 5.95 -4.05 15.76
N ILE A 305 7.13 -4.59 16.08
CA ILE A 305 8.25 -4.68 15.13
C ILE A 305 8.20 -5.95 14.28
N ASN A 306 7.56 -7.02 14.75
CA ASN A 306 7.34 -8.25 13.99
C ASN A 306 6.01 -8.90 14.38
N HIS A 307 5.03 -8.87 13.47
CA HIS A 307 3.70 -9.41 13.72
C HIS A 307 3.66 -10.93 13.94
N GLU A 308 4.63 -11.70 13.43
CA GLU A 308 4.72 -13.15 13.65
C GLU A 308 4.94 -13.51 15.12
N VAL A 309 5.58 -12.61 15.88
CA VAL A 309 5.80 -12.78 17.32
C VAL A 309 4.47 -12.99 18.05
N ALA A 310 3.39 -12.34 17.63
CA ALA A 310 2.09 -12.53 18.27
C ALA A 310 1.58 -13.98 18.21
N VAL A 311 2.01 -14.75 17.20
CA VAL A 311 1.65 -16.16 17.02
C VAL A 311 2.60 -17.08 17.80
N LEU A 312 3.90 -16.75 17.84
CA LEU A 312 4.93 -17.57 18.46
C LEU A 312 5.07 -17.34 19.98
N LEU A 313 4.73 -16.15 20.46
CA LEU A 313 4.88 -15.76 21.86
C LEU A 313 4.22 -16.74 22.84
N PRO A 314 2.99 -17.25 22.62
CA PRO A 314 2.40 -18.27 23.48
C PRO A 314 3.26 -19.54 23.62
N VAL A 315 3.93 -19.98 22.54
CA VAL A 315 4.81 -21.15 22.55
C VAL A 315 6.01 -20.92 23.47
N TYR A 316 6.65 -19.75 23.38
CA TYR A 316 7.78 -19.41 24.24
C TYR A 316 7.35 -19.23 25.71
N ILE A 317 6.16 -18.67 25.96
CA ILE A 317 5.58 -18.60 27.30
C ILE A 317 5.37 -20.00 27.89
N ASP A 318 4.84 -20.94 27.11
CA ASP A 318 4.66 -22.33 27.55
C ASP A 318 5.99 -23.03 27.83
N LEU A 319 7.02 -22.79 27.01
CA LEU A 319 8.36 -23.30 27.26
C LEU A 319 8.93 -22.77 28.59
N VAL A 320 8.77 -21.47 28.86
CA VAL A 320 9.17 -20.87 30.15
C VAL A 320 8.39 -21.50 31.30
N ARG A 321 7.07 -21.72 31.13
CA ARG A 321 6.21 -22.33 32.14
C ARG A 321 6.65 -23.75 32.49
N ILE A 322 6.93 -24.58 31.49
CA ILE A 322 7.32 -25.99 31.66
C ILE A 322 8.72 -26.10 32.27
N SER A 323 9.66 -25.27 31.80
CA SER A 323 11.07 -25.34 32.22
C SER A 323 11.38 -24.52 33.48
N ASN A 324 10.49 -23.60 33.87
CA ASN A 324 10.74 -22.52 34.82
C ASN A 324 12.04 -21.74 34.53
N ASN A 325 12.42 -21.65 33.24
CA ASN A 325 13.62 -20.97 32.76
C ASN A 325 13.21 -19.87 31.77
N PRO A 326 13.46 -18.58 32.06
CA PRO A 326 13.09 -17.49 31.15
C PRO A 326 13.98 -17.38 29.91
N LYS A 327 15.15 -18.04 29.90
CA LYS A 327 16.15 -17.87 28.85
C LYS A 327 15.61 -18.04 27.41
N PRO A 328 14.79 -19.05 27.08
CA PRO A 328 14.27 -19.20 25.72
C PRO A 328 13.42 -18.01 25.25
N LEU A 329 12.60 -17.44 26.13
CA LEU A 329 11.80 -16.24 25.81
C LEU A 329 12.70 -15.01 25.67
N ILE A 330 13.72 -14.88 26.52
CA ILE A 330 14.69 -13.78 26.46
C ILE A 330 15.45 -13.80 25.15
N ASP A 331 16.02 -14.96 24.79
CA ASP A 331 16.81 -15.12 23.57
C ASP A 331 15.93 -14.80 22.35
N PHE A 332 14.69 -15.31 22.31
CA PHE A 332 13.71 -15.01 21.26
C PHE A 332 13.39 -13.52 21.12
N LEU A 333 13.15 -12.80 22.22
CA LEU A 333 12.84 -11.36 22.17
C LEU A 333 14.05 -10.53 21.73
N ILE A 334 15.26 -10.92 22.14
CA ILE A 334 16.50 -10.26 21.74
C ILE A 334 16.78 -10.49 20.25
N GLU A 335 16.68 -11.74 19.78
CA GLU A 335 16.87 -12.08 18.36
C GLU A 335 15.87 -11.30 17.49
N ASN A 336 14.60 -11.26 17.89
CA ASN A 336 13.58 -10.48 17.19
C ASN A 336 13.89 -8.98 17.15
N GLU A 337 14.40 -8.40 18.23
CA GLU A 337 14.82 -6.98 18.23
C GLU A 337 16.06 -6.75 17.37
N GLN A 338 17.03 -7.65 17.38
CA GLN A 338 18.24 -7.52 16.55
C GLN A 338 17.93 -7.61 15.05
N GLU A 339 16.94 -8.43 14.68
CA GLU A 339 16.54 -8.62 13.29
C GLU A 339 15.58 -7.51 12.79
N HIS A 340 14.69 -7.01 13.65
CA HIS A 340 13.59 -6.13 13.23
C HIS A 340 13.55 -4.76 13.94
N GLY A 341 14.41 -4.51 14.93
CA GLY A 341 14.39 -3.31 15.77
C GLY A 341 14.99 -2.08 15.08
N ALA A 342 14.24 -1.43 14.21
CA ALA A 342 14.71 -0.22 13.50
C ALA A 342 14.55 1.10 14.29
N THR A 343 13.96 1.05 15.50
CA THR A 343 13.61 2.27 16.28
C THR A 343 14.06 2.15 17.74
N PRO A 344 14.45 3.24 18.43
CA PRO A 344 14.74 3.19 19.86
C PRO A 344 13.53 2.73 20.68
N ILE A 345 13.77 1.91 21.71
CA ILE A 345 12.75 1.56 22.69
C ILE A 345 12.47 2.78 23.59
N ALA A 346 11.24 3.30 23.54
CA ALA A 346 10.82 4.48 24.31
C ALA A 346 10.64 4.21 25.82
N LEU A 347 10.79 2.96 26.27
CA LEU A 347 10.48 2.51 27.63
C LEU A 347 11.06 3.40 28.76
N PRO A 348 12.30 3.93 28.68
CA PRO A 348 12.83 4.84 29.71
C PRO A 348 12.09 6.17 29.84
N GLU A 349 11.36 6.59 28.80
CA GLU A 349 10.65 7.88 28.71
C GLU A 349 9.14 7.75 28.98
N LEU A 350 8.59 6.53 28.90
CA LEU A 350 7.15 6.31 29.04
C LEU A 350 6.69 6.39 30.51
N PRO A 351 5.62 7.15 30.82
CA PRO A 351 4.98 7.11 32.12
C PRO A 351 4.51 5.68 32.45
N ARG A 352 4.72 5.22 33.68
CA ARG A 352 4.31 3.87 34.12
C ARG A 352 2.84 3.55 33.86
N LYS A 353 1.97 4.55 34.00
CA LYS A 353 0.55 4.44 33.70
C LYS A 353 0.31 4.09 32.21
N GLN A 354 1.05 4.72 31.31
CA GLN A 354 0.94 4.49 29.87
C GLN A 354 1.42 3.07 29.50
N ILE A 355 2.55 2.63 30.04
CA ILE A 355 3.07 1.26 29.83
C ILE A 355 2.00 0.22 30.21
N CYS A 356 1.35 0.40 31.36
CA CYS A 356 0.29 -0.50 31.81
C CYS A 356 -0.95 -0.44 30.90
N GLU A 357 -1.35 0.75 30.44
CA GLU A 357 -2.49 0.93 29.57
C GLU A 357 -2.28 0.23 28.21
N GLU A 358 -1.10 0.38 27.61
CA GLU A 358 -0.75 -0.26 26.33
C GLU A 358 -0.71 -1.78 26.45
N VAL A 359 -0.11 -2.33 27.51
CA VAL A 359 -0.13 -3.78 27.77
C VAL A 359 -1.56 -4.31 27.91
N LEU A 360 -2.39 -3.62 28.71
CA LEU A 360 -3.79 -4.03 28.91
C LEU A 360 -4.61 -3.95 27.63
N GLU A 361 -4.34 -2.98 26.76
CA GLU A 361 -5.00 -2.87 25.46
C GLU A 361 -4.71 -4.09 24.58
N VAL A 362 -3.44 -4.48 24.47
CA VAL A 362 -3.06 -5.67 23.69
C VAL A 362 -3.71 -6.93 24.26
N LEU A 363 -3.67 -7.11 25.59
CA LEU A 363 -4.29 -8.27 26.25
C LEU A 363 -5.82 -8.33 26.05
N ARG A 364 -6.51 -7.19 25.86
CA ARG A 364 -7.96 -7.16 25.56
C ARG A 364 -8.29 -7.61 24.15
N GLN A 365 -7.44 -7.28 23.19
CA GLN A 365 -7.69 -7.56 21.78
C GLN A 365 -7.47 -9.04 21.44
N LYS A 366 -6.65 -9.74 22.23
CA LYS A 366 -6.28 -11.14 22.00
C LYS A 366 -6.38 -11.94 23.31
N PRO A 367 -7.53 -12.58 23.62
CA PRO A 367 -7.63 -13.47 24.76
C PRO A 367 -6.88 -14.77 24.44
N TRP A 368 -5.61 -14.86 24.84
CA TRP A 368 -4.74 -16.03 24.69
C TRP A 368 -5.21 -17.21 25.55
#